data_AF-A0A950RM23-F1
#
_entry.id   AF-A0A950RM23-F1
#
_cell.length_a   1.000
_cell.length_b   1.000
_cell.length_c   1.000
_cell.angle_alpha   90.00
_cell.angle_beta   90.00
_cell.angle_gamma   90.00
#
_symmetry.space_group_name_H-M   'P 1'
#
loop_
_entity.id
_entity.type
_entity.pdbx_description
1 polymer ?
#
loop_
_entity_poly.entity_id
_entity_poly.type
_entity_poly.pdbx_seq_one_letter_code
_entity_poly.pdbx_strand_id
1 'polypeptide(L)'
;MTKIILDADLRTKLLNFTQPLELCDESGGVLGHLFPTIDLSHYEPWEPPISEEELRRREEETESYTTAEVLAYLEKLPCSGSDGNGPQ
;
A
#
# COMPACT_ATOMS: atom_id res chain seq x y z
N MET A 1 20.92 4.16 9.91
CA MET A 1 19.65 3.57 10.35
C MET A 1 19.85 2.93 11.71
N THR A 2 19.01 3.28 12.67
CA THR A 2 19.02 2.65 14.00
C THR A 2 18.32 1.30 13.91
N LYS A 3 18.95 0.23 14.40
CA LYS A 3 18.36 -1.10 14.50
C LYS A 3 18.09 -1.40 15.97
N ILE A 4 16.88 -1.85 16.28
CA ILE A 4 16.51 -2.32 17.62
C ILE A 4 16.37 -3.84 17.53
N ILE A 5 17.17 -4.57 18.29
CA ILE A 5 17.10 -6.04 18.37
C ILE A 5 16.22 -6.38 19.58
N LEU A 6 15.22 -7.22 19.35
CA LEU A 6 14.26 -7.60 20.39
C LEU A 6 14.73 -8.85 21.12
N ASP A 7 14.56 -8.87 22.43
CA ASP A 7 14.67 -10.08 23.22
C ASP A 7 13.37 -10.89 23.21
N ALA A 8 13.39 -12.06 23.84
CA ALA A 8 12.24 -12.96 23.89
C ALA A 8 11.05 -12.37 24.66
N ASP A 9 11.32 -11.60 25.71
CA ASP A 9 10.30 -11.03 26.58
C ASP A 9 9.55 -9.89 25.86
N LEU A 10 10.28 -8.99 25.22
CA LEU A 10 9.73 -7.90 24.42
C LEU A 10 8.98 -8.44 23.20
N ARG A 11 9.49 -9.49 22.55
CA ARG A 11 8.78 -10.17 21.46
C ARG A 11 7.43 -10.72 21.93
N THR A 12 7.39 -11.31 23.13
CA THR A 12 6.15 -11.86 23.70
C THR A 12 5.16 -10.74 24.06
N LYS A 13 5.64 -9.63 24.64
CA LYS A 13 4.82 -8.44 24.92
C LYS A 13 4.22 -7.82 23.67
N LEU A 14 4.92 -7.90 22.55
CA LEU A 14 4.46 -7.45 21.23
C LEU A 14 3.70 -8.56 20.48
N LEU A 15 3.08 -9.50 21.20
CA LEU A 15 2.21 -10.55 20.66
C LEU A 15 2.84 -11.33 19.50
N ASN A 16 4.16 -11.51 19.53
CA ASN A 16 4.94 -12.17 18.48
C ASN A 16 4.79 -11.55 17.07
N PHE A 17 4.34 -10.30 16.95
CA PHE A 17 4.13 -9.61 15.68
C PHE A 17 3.20 -10.36 14.72
N THR A 18 2.15 -11.01 15.23
CA THR A 18 1.16 -11.68 14.38
C THR A 18 0.14 -10.71 13.78
N GLN A 19 0.04 -9.50 14.33
CA GLN A 19 -0.91 -8.47 13.93
C GLN A 19 -0.29 -7.07 14.03
N PRO A 20 -0.85 -6.06 13.34
CA PRO A 20 -0.48 -4.67 13.53
C PRO A 20 -0.65 -4.22 14.98
N LEU A 21 0.27 -3.37 15.46
CA LEU A 21 0.29 -2.87 16.84
C LEU A 21 0.47 -1.36 16.87
N GLU A 22 -0.13 -0.73 17.87
CA GLU A 22 0.13 0.66 18.22
C GLU A 22 1.11 0.71 19.40
N LEU A 23 2.16 1.52 19.25
CA LEU A 23 3.06 1.86 20.33
C LEU A 23 2.56 3.14 20.96
N CYS A 24 2.04 3.06 22.18
CA CYS A 24 1.55 4.21 22.92
C CYS A 24 2.55 4.64 24.01
N ASP A 25 2.51 5.91 24.38
CA ASP A 25 3.15 6.41 25.59
C ASP A 25 2.33 6.06 26.85
N GLU A 26 2.83 6.48 28.01
CA GLU A 26 2.18 6.22 29.31
C GLU A 26 0.80 6.88 29.47
N SER A 27 0.51 7.91 28.68
CA SER A 27 -0.79 8.58 28.63
C SER A 27 -1.77 7.91 27.66
N GLY A 28 -1.31 6.90 26.91
CA GLY A 28 -2.07 6.24 25.85
C GLY A 28 -1.99 6.94 24.50
N GLY A 29 -1.15 7.97 24.35
CA GLY A 29 -0.93 8.67 23.08
C GLY A 29 -0.10 7.82 22.13
N VAL A 30 -0.54 7.68 20.87
CA VAL A 30 0.14 6.85 19.87
C VAL A 30 1.45 7.52 19.43
N LEU A 31 2.57 6.85 19.68
CA LEU A 31 3.92 7.21 19.21
C LEU A 31 4.23 6.64 17.83
N GLY A 32 3.55 5.56 17.43
CA GLY A 32 3.64 5.01 16.08
C GLY A 32 3.00 3.64 15.93
N HIS A 33 2.99 3.17 14.68
CA HIS A 33 2.43 1.88 14.30
C HIS A 33 3.54 0.92 13.89
N LEU A 34 3.41 -0.33 14.30
CA LEU A 34 4.28 -1.42 13.90
C LEU A 34 3.47 -2.44 13.12
N PHE A 35 3.83 -2.60 11.85
CA PHE A 35 3.24 -3.60 10.97
C PHE A 35 4.20 -4.78 10.81
N PRO A 36 3.77 -6.01 11.12
CA PRO A 36 4.56 -7.19 10.85
C PRO A 36 4.95 -7.27 9.38
N THR A 37 6.16 -7.77 9.11
CA THR A 37 6.52 -8.15 7.75
C THR A 37 5.71 -9.36 7.37
N ILE A 38 4.79 -9.18 6.43
CA ILE A 38 3.97 -10.25 5.87
C ILE A 38 4.78 -10.87 4.73
N ASP A 39 4.87 -12.21 4.72
CA ASP A 39 5.39 -12.92 3.57
C ASP A 39 4.35 -12.93 2.45
N LEU A 40 4.56 -12.04 1.47
CA LEU A 40 3.68 -11.88 0.32
C LEU A 40 3.74 -13.08 -0.64
N SER A 41 4.69 -14.01 -0.49
CA SER A 41 4.73 -15.23 -1.31
C SER A 41 3.53 -16.15 -1.10
N HIS A 42 2.82 -16.00 0.02
CA HIS A 42 1.60 -16.73 0.34
C HIS A 42 0.31 -16.05 -0.13
N TYR A 43 0.41 -14.83 -0.67
CA TYR A 43 -0.75 -14.09 -1.17
C TYR A 43 -0.86 -14.30 -2.68
N GLU A 44 -2.06 -14.64 -3.15
CA GLU A 44 -2.34 -14.52 -4.58
C GLU A 44 -2.24 -13.04 -4.97
N PRO A 45 -1.62 -12.71 -6.11
CA PRO A 45 -1.67 -11.36 -6.65
C PRO A 45 -3.12 -10.90 -6.68
N TRP A 46 -3.41 -9.81 -5.99
CA TRP A 46 -4.75 -9.22 -6.06
C TRP A 46 -4.90 -8.60 -7.43
N GLU A 47 -5.69 -9.25 -8.28
CA GLU A 47 -6.11 -8.69 -9.56
C GLU A 47 -7.50 -8.07 -9.37
N PRO A 48 -7.69 -6.78 -9.68
CA PRO A 48 -9.03 -6.21 -9.69
C PRO A 48 -9.89 -7.01 -10.67
N PRO A 49 -11.15 -7.33 -10.32
CA PRO A 49 -12.01 -8.09 -11.22
C PRO A 49 -12.29 -7.25 -12.47
N ILE A 50 -11.73 -7.67 -13.60
CA ILE A 50 -12.02 -7.09 -14.92
C ILE A 50 -13.16 -7.90 -15.52
N SER A 51 -14.23 -7.21 -15.96
CA SER A 51 -15.35 -7.89 -16.60
C SER A 51 -14.98 -8.38 -17.99
N GLU A 52 -15.61 -9.47 -18.44
CA GLU A 52 -15.50 -9.96 -19.82
C GLU A 52 -15.85 -8.87 -20.86
N GLU A 53 -16.79 -7.99 -20.52
CA GLU A 53 -17.14 -6.84 -21.37
C GLU A 53 -15.96 -5.86 -21.54
N GLU A 54 -15.23 -5.57 -20.46
CA GLU A 54 -14.05 -4.70 -20.50
C GLU A 54 -12.89 -5.34 -21.27
N LEU A 55 -12.72 -6.66 -21.14
CA LEU A 55 -11.73 -7.41 -21.93
C LEU A 55 -12.07 -7.32 -23.42
N ARG A 56 -13.31 -7.62 -23.81
CA ARG A 56 -13.76 -7.52 -25.21
C ARG A 56 -13.60 -6.11 -25.77
N ARG A 57 -13.98 -5.08 -25.00
CA ARG A 57 -13.81 -3.67 -25.41
C ARG A 57 -12.35 -3.36 -25.77
N ARG A 58 -11.39 -3.81 -24.96
CA ARG A 58 -9.96 -3.57 -25.20
C ARG A 58 -9.41 -4.37 -26.37
N GLU A 59 -9.94 -5.56 -26.64
CA GLU A 59 -9.57 -6.36 -27.82
C GLU A 59 -10.06 -5.73 -29.14
N GLU A 60 -11.22 -5.07 -29.10
CA GLU A 60 -11.82 -4.39 -30.26
C GLU A 60 -11.31 -2.95 -30.47
N GLU A 61 -10.75 -2.33 -29.43
CA GLU A 61 -10.16 -0.99 -29.51
C GLU A 61 -8.89 -0.99 -30.38
N THR A 62 -8.91 -0.18 -31.42
CA THR A 62 -7.76 0.02 -32.33
C THR A 62 -6.94 1.27 -31.98
N GLU A 63 -7.47 2.12 -31.12
CA GLU A 63 -6.80 3.31 -30.64
C GLU A 63 -5.80 2.91 -29.54
N SER A 64 -4.53 3.25 -29.73
CA SER A 64 -3.49 3.04 -28.73
C SER A 64 -2.62 4.28 -28.64
N TYR A 65 -2.09 4.53 -27.45
CA TYR A 65 -1.16 5.62 -27.21
C TYR A 65 0.22 5.04 -27.00
N THR A 66 1.22 5.62 -27.65
CA THR A 66 2.61 5.34 -27.34
C THR A 66 2.96 5.88 -25.95
N THR A 67 3.97 5.30 -25.31
CA THR A 67 4.46 5.79 -24.01
C THR A 67 4.80 7.28 -24.06
N ALA A 68 5.36 7.78 -25.17
CA ALA A 68 5.69 9.18 -25.34
C ALA A 68 4.43 10.09 -25.36
N GLU A 69 3.36 9.67 -26.04
CA GLU A 69 2.10 10.41 -26.08
C GLU A 69 1.41 10.44 -24.72
N VAL A 70 1.42 9.32 -23.99
CA VAL A 70 0.89 9.23 -22.63
C VAL A 70 1.64 10.20 -21.71
N LEU A 71 2.98 10.16 -21.71
CA LEU A 71 3.79 11.06 -20.88
C LEU A 71 3.55 12.53 -21.24
N ALA A 72 3.53 12.87 -22.53
CA ALA A 72 3.27 14.23 -23.00
C ALA A 72 1.87 14.73 -22.64
N TYR A 73 0.88 13.83 -22.50
CA TYR A 73 -0.44 14.17 -21.99
C TYR A 73 -0.43 14.38 -20.46
N LEU A 74 0.17 13.45 -19.71
CA LEU A 74 0.24 13.50 -18.25
C LEU A 74 0.98 14.74 -17.73
N GLU A 75 2.05 15.16 -18.41
CA GLU A 75 2.79 16.39 -18.07
C GLU A 75 1.95 17.67 -18.16
N LYS A 76 0.86 17.65 -18.95
CA LYS A 76 -0.06 18.79 -19.09
C LYS A 76 -1.13 18.81 -18.01
N LEU A 77 -1.34 17.71 -17.29
CA LEU A 77 -2.33 17.63 -16.24
C LEU A 77 -1.81 18.37 -15.00
N PRO A 78 -2.65 19.14 -14.30
CA PRO A 78 -2.27 19.70 -13.03
C PRO A 78 -1.99 18.56 -12.05
N CYS A 79 -0.86 18.60 -11.34
CA CYS A 79 -0.66 17.72 -10.19
C CYS A 79 -1.71 18.09 -9.14
N SER A 80 -2.80 17.34 -9.08
CA SER A 80 -3.65 17.34 -7.89
C SER A 80 -2.83 16.71 -6.78
N GLY A 81 -2.30 17.52 -5.87
CA GLY A 81 -1.81 17.02 -4.59
C GLY A 81 -2.95 16.21 -3.96
N SER A 82 -2.73 14.91 -3.79
CA SER A 82 -3.52 14.13 -2.86
C SER A 82 -3.17 14.67 -1.47
N ASP A 83 -3.89 15.69 -1.02
CA ASP A 83 -3.91 16.06 0.37
C ASP A 83 -4.35 14.81 1.14
N GLY A 84 -3.39 14.18 1.81
CA GLY A 84 -3.62 13.06 2.69
C GLY A 84 -4.52 13.52 3.83
N ASN A 85 -5.83 13.34 3.65
CA ASN A 85 -6.80 13.43 4.72
C ASN A 85 -7.56 12.10 4.78
N GLY A 86 -6.89 11.10 5.37
CA GLY A 86 -7.59 9.93 5.89
C GLY A 86 -8.46 10.34 7.07
N PRO A 87 -9.64 9.72 7.27
CA PRO A 87 -10.54 10.10 8.35
C PRO A 87 -9.89 9.83 9.71
N GLN A 88 -9.96 10.83 10.60
CA GLN A 88 -9.69 10.68 12.03
C GLN A 88 -10.77 9.86 12.71
#